data_AF-A0A356R5I0-F1
#
_entry.id   AF-A0A356R5I0-F1
#
_cell.length_a   1.000
_cell.length_b   1.000
_cell.length_c   1.000
_cell.angle_alpha   90.00
_cell.angle_beta   90.00
_cell.angle_gamma   90.00
#
_symmetry.space_group_name_H-M   'P 1'
#
loop_
_entity.id
_entity.type
_entity.pdbx_description
1 polymer ?
#
loop_
_entity_poly.entity_id
_entity_poly.type
_entity_poly.pdbx_seq_one_letter_code
_entity_poly.pdbx_strand_id
1 'polypeptide(L)'
;MVQIKRIVLDVLKPHNPNALDFTTAIAEKVPGCRIKLTVAAMDEKTETVLLMIEGENVPYRAITEVISSLGGSIHSIDEVDVENGPVDTEPA
;
A
#
# COMPACT_ATOMS: atom_id res chain seq x y z
N MET A 1 -20.57 2.66 -5.10
CA MET A 1 -19.50 3.60 -4.67
C MET A 1 -18.19 3.02 -5.19
N VAL A 2 -17.28 3.85 -5.72
CA VAL A 2 -15.99 3.34 -6.20
C VAL A 2 -15.09 3.07 -5.00
N GLN A 3 -14.61 1.84 -4.87
CA GLN A 3 -13.68 1.41 -3.82
C GLN A 3 -12.44 0.78 -4.44
N ILE A 4 -11.29 1.06 -3.84
CA ILE A 4 -10.01 0.50 -4.28
C ILE A 4 -9.90 -0.89 -3.66
N LYS A 5 -9.86 -1.93 -4.50
CA LYS A 5 -9.72 -3.33 -4.08
C LYS A 5 -8.26 -3.72 -3.92
N ARG A 6 -7.44 -3.30 -4.88
CA ARG A 6 -6.00 -3.54 -4.90
C ARG A 6 -5.24 -2.33 -5.36
N ILE A 7 -4.06 -2.12 -4.80
CA ILE A 7 -3.09 -1.17 -5.34
C ILE A 7 -1.69 -1.73 -5.19
N VAL A 8 -0.85 -1.50 -6.20
CA VAL A 8 0.57 -1.82 -6.21
C VAL A 8 1.35 -0.52 -6.37
N LEU A 9 2.25 -0.28 -5.42
CA LEU A 9 3.05 0.94 -5.32
C LEU A 9 4.53 0.57 -5.43
N ASP A 10 5.25 1.25 -6.31
CA ASP A 10 6.70 1.27 -6.28
C ASP A 10 7.14 2.26 -5.20
N VAL A 11 7.81 1.75 -4.17
CA VAL A 11 8.29 2.53 -3.04
C VAL A 11 9.80 2.40 -2.93
N LEU A 12 10.48 3.53 -2.97
CA LEU A 12 11.89 3.62 -2.66
C LEU A 12 12.04 3.88 -1.17
N LYS A 13 12.61 2.92 -0.43
CA LYS A 13 12.86 3.07 1.01
C LYS A 13 14.36 3.02 1.34
N PRO A 14 14.80 3.62 2.44
CA PRO A 14 16.11 3.33 3.01
C PRO A 14 16.22 1.86 3.48
N HIS A 15 17.44 1.38 3.69
CA HIS A 15 17.69 0.03 4.23
C HIS A 15 17.03 -0.19 5.61
N ASN A 16 16.92 0.87 6.41
CA ASN A 16 16.27 0.85 7.72
C ASN A 16 15.04 1.78 7.72
N PRO A 17 13.86 1.32 8.13
CA PRO A 17 13.56 0.00 8.74
C PRO A 17 13.52 -1.16 7.73
N ASN A 18 13.65 -2.40 8.25
CA ASN A 18 13.56 -3.62 7.44
C ASN A 18 12.16 -3.79 6.83
N ALA A 19 12.06 -4.58 5.76
CA ALA A 19 10.79 -4.85 5.08
C ALA A 19 9.68 -5.32 6.02
N LEU A 20 10.03 -6.14 7.02
CA LEU A 20 9.08 -6.71 7.97
C LEU A 20 8.45 -5.64 8.88
N ASP A 21 9.27 -4.80 9.51
CA ASP A 21 8.82 -3.65 10.29
C ASP A 21 8.01 -2.66 9.44
N PHE A 22 8.47 -2.41 8.20
CA PHE A 22 7.79 -1.52 7.26
C PHE A 22 6.38 -2.02 6.94
N THR A 23 6.24 -3.31 6.59
CA THR A 23 4.91 -3.91 6.34
C THR A 23 4.03 -3.94 7.57
N THR A 24 4.61 -4.17 8.75
CA THR A 24 3.86 -4.24 10.01
C THR A 24 3.27 -2.88 10.36
N ALA A 25 4.07 -1.82 10.27
CA ALA A 25 3.62 -0.45 10.55
C ALA A 25 2.50 0.01 9.59
N ILE A 26 2.54 -0.42 8.32
CA ILE A 26 1.45 -0.15 7.37
C ILE A 26 0.21 -0.96 7.77
N ALA A 27 0.36 -2.25 8.08
CA ALA A 27 -0.76 -3.13 8.48
C ALA A 27 -1.52 -2.62 9.71
N GLU A 28 -0.82 -2.05 10.69
CA GLU A 28 -1.44 -1.44 11.87
C GLU A 28 -2.34 -0.24 11.54
N LYS A 29 -2.09 0.45 10.42
CA LYS A 29 -2.82 1.64 10.00
C LYS A 29 -3.95 1.34 9.02
N VAL A 30 -3.92 0.17 8.37
CA VAL A 30 -4.97 -0.29 7.45
C VAL A 30 -5.56 -1.65 7.88
N PRO A 31 -6.33 -1.67 8.99
CA PRO A 31 -6.93 -2.91 9.48
C PRO A 31 -7.85 -3.52 8.41
N GLY A 32 -7.78 -4.85 8.27
CA GLY A 32 -8.57 -5.59 7.27
C GLY A 32 -8.00 -5.57 5.85
N CYS A 33 -6.87 -4.90 5.62
CA CYS A 33 -6.14 -4.97 4.36
C CYS A 33 -4.97 -5.96 4.45
N ARG A 34 -4.76 -6.74 3.40
CA ARG A 34 -3.60 -7.61 3.21
C ARG A 34 -2.49 -6.83 2.51
N ILE A 35 -1.34 -6.73 3.16
CA ILE A 35 -0.17 -6.07 2.58
C ILE A 35 0.88 -7.12 2.23
N LYS A 36 1.48 -6.98 1.06
CA LYS A 36 2.58 -7.78 0.58
C LYS A 36 3.67 -6.85 0.07
N LEU A 37 4.86 -6.97 0.63
CA LEU A 37 6.05 -6.26 0.16
C LEU A 37 6.95 -7.25 -0.56
N THR A 38 7.36 -6.89 -1.77
CA THR A 38 8.33 -7.64 -2.57
C THR A 38 9.52 -6.74 -2.84
N VAL A 39 10.73 -7.16 -2.45
CA VAL A 39 11.93 -6.40 -2.77
C VAL A 39 12.22 -6.58 -4.26
N ALA A 40 12.15 -5.48 -5.02
CA ALA A 40 12.40 -5.48 -6.45
C ALA A 40 13.90 -5.34 -6.74
N ALA A 41 14.56 -4.41 -6.03
CA ALA A 41 16.00 -4.18 -6.14
C ALA A 41 16.58 -3.68 -4.81
N MET A 42 17.83 -4.08 -4.54
CA MET A 42 18.66 -3.54 -3.48
C MET A 42 19.79 -2.74 -4.12
N ASP A 43 19.86 -1.45 -3.82
CA ASP A 43 20.94 -0.55 -4.18
C ASP A 43 21.87 -0.31 -2.98
N GLU A 44 23.00 0.37 -3.20
CA GLU A 44 24.02 0.59 -2.14
C GLU A 44 23.49 1.33 -0.90
N LYS A 45 22.43 2.14 -1.04
CA LYS A 45 21.86 2.95 0.05
C LYS A 45 20.33 2.92 0.14
N THR A 46 19.66 2.36 -0.87
CA THR A 46 18.20 2.37 -1.00
C THR A 46 17.72 0.99 -1.42
N GLU A 47 16.49 0.68 -1.10
CA GLU A 47 15.79 -0.51 -1.54
C GLU A 47 14.56 -0.08 -2.32
N THR A 48 14.42 -0.61 -3.52
CA THR A 48 13.19 -0.50 -4.29
C THR A 48 12.29 -1.67 -3.91
N VAL A 49 11.13 -1.37 -3.35
CA VAL A 49 10.15 -2.37 -2.91
C VAL A 49 8.80 -2.13 -3.58
N LEU A 50 8.21 -3.22 -4.06
CA LEU A 50 6.85 -3.26 -4.58
C LEU A 50 5.91 -3.57 -3.42
N LEU A 51 5.06 -2.61 -3.09
CA LEU A 51 4.06 -2.74 -2.04
C LEU A 51 2.69 -2.98 -2.64
N MET A 52 2.16 -4.17 -2.45
CA MET A 52 0.82 -4.57 -2.87
C MET A 52 -0.10 -4.55 -1.65
N ILE A 53 -1.17 -3.77 -1.72
CA ILE A 53 -2.23 -3.74 -0.70
C ILE A 53 -3.54 -4.20 -1.33
N GLU A 54 -4.17 -5.21 -0.74
CA GLU A 54 -5.50 -5.70 -1.11
C GLU A 54 -6.47 -5.55 0.07
N GLY A 55 -7.68 -5.10 -0.18
CA GLY A 55 -8.73 -4.98 0.84
C GLY A 55 -10.05 -4.54 0.23
N GLU A 56 -11.12 -4.51 1.01
CA GLU A 56 -12.41 -4.02 0.49
C GLU A 56 -12.40 -2.51 0.25
N ASN A 57 -11.68 -1.76 1.09
CA ASN A 57 -11.56 -0.31 1.01
C ASN A 57 -10.14 0.13 1.39
N VAL A 58 -9.23 0.17 0.42
CA VAL A 58 -7.82 0.51 0.65
C VAL A 58 -7.65 2.03 0.82
N PRO A 59 -7.25 2.54 2.01
CA PRO A 59 -7.10 3.97 2.24
C PRO A 59 -5.73 4.45 1.78
N TYR A 60 -5.61 4.78 0.48
CA TYR A 60 -4.37 5.24 -0.15
C TYR A 60 -3.65 6.36 0.62
N ARG A 61 -4.42 7.33 1.15
CA ARG A 61 -3.88 8.47 1.89
C ARG A 61 -3.13 8.03 3.17
N ALA A 62 -3.75 7.15 3.95
CA ALA A 62 -3.14 6.63 5.18
C ALA A 62 -1.85 5.86 4.88
N ILE A 63 -1.85 5.05 3.81
CA ILE A 63 -0.68 4.28 3.39
C ILE A 63 0.46 5.21 2.99
N THR A 64 0.17 6.25 2.20
CA THR A 64 1.16 7.24 1.76
C THR A 64 1.78 7.99 2.94
N GLU A 65 0.97 8.37 3.93
CA GLU A 65 1.47 9.03 5.15
C GLU A 65 2.41 8.12 5.95
N VAL A 66 2.08 6.83 6.09
CA VAL A 66 2.93 5.87 6.80
C VAL A 66 4.24 5.63 6.06
N ILE A 67 4.19 5.42 4.74
CA ILE A 67 5.38 5.25 3.89
C ILE A 67 6.31 6.46 4.06
N SER A 68 5.77 7.67 3.94
CA SER A 68 6.54 8.90 4.10
C SER A 68 7.10 9.05 5.52
N SER A 69 6.35 8.67 6.55
CA SER A 69 6.79 8.73 7.95
C SER A 69 7.90 7.74 8.27
N LEU A 70 7.98 6.62 7.53
CA LEU A 70 9.03 5.61 7.66
C LEU A 70 10.27 5.93 6.80
N GLY A 71 10.29 7.09 6.13
CA GLY A 71 11.37 7.52 5.24
C GLY A 71 11.31 6.90 3.84
N GLY A 72 10.23 6.19 3.51
CA GLY A 72 9.96 5.71 2.16
C GLY A 72 9.35 6.80 1.28
N SER A 73 9.58 6.72 -0.02
CA SER A 73 8.99 7.61 -1.03
C SER A 73 8.29 6.77 -2.08
N ILE A 74 7.03 7.10 -2.39
CA ILE A 74 6.31 6.47 -3.50
C ILE A 74 6.88 7.03 -4.79
N HIS A 75 7.46 6.16 -5.62
CA HIS A 75 8.04 6.53 -6.88
C HIS A 75 6.97 6.52 -7.99
N SER A 76 6.11 5.50 -8.00
CA SER A 76 5.01 5.34 -8.97
C SER A 76 3.93 4.38 -8.44
N ILE A 77 2.75 4.44 -9.05
CA ILE A 77 1.67 3.46 -8.85
C ILE A 77 1.73 2.52 -10.05
N ASP A 78 2.19 1.28 -9.86
CA ASP A 78 2.30 0.31 -10.95
C ASP A 78 0.96 -0.28 -11.34
N GLU A 79 0.08 -0.49 -10.37
CA GLU A 79 -1.21 -1.14 -10.61
C GLU A 79 -2.26 -0.59 -9.66
N VAL A 80 -3.48 -0.43 -10.16
CA VAL A 80 -4.64 -0.06 -9.36
C VAL A 80 -5.87 -0.83 -9.84
N ASP A 81 -6.55 -1.44 -8.89
CA ASP A 81 -7.80 -2.16 -9.11
C ASP A 81 -8.91 -1.45 -8.33
N VAL A 82 -9.90 -0.99 -9.06
CA VAL A 82 -11.06 -0.29 -8.49
C VAL A 82 -12.33 -1.00 -8.90
N GLU A 83 -13.20 -1.20 -7.92
CA GLU A 83 -14.52 -1.77 -8.13
C GLU A 83 -15.56 -0.69 -7.88
N ASN A 84 -16.51 -0.54 -8.82
CA ASN A 84 -17.73 0.20 -8.56
C ASN A 84 -18.83 -0.78 -8.15
N GLY A 85 -18.84 -1.13 -6.87
CA GLY A 85 -19.90 -1.96 -6.30
C GLY A 85 -21.26 -1.25 -6.39
N PRO A 86 -22.36 -2.00 -6.58
CA PRO A 86 -23.69 -1.43 -6.52
C PRO A 86 -23.83 -0.69 -5.19
N VAL A 87 -24.26 0.57 -5.24
CA VAL A 87 -24.85 1.20 -4.06
C VAL A 87 -26.03 0.31 -3.71
N ASP A 88 -25.99 -0.32 -2.55
CA ASP A 88 -27.17 -0.99 -1.99
C ASP A 88 -28.21 0.10 -1.75
N THR A 89 -28.97 0.43 -2.79
CA THR A 89 -30.29 1.03 -2.64
C THR A 89 -31.17 -0.11 -2.21
N GLU A 90 -31.20 -0.32 -0.90
CA GLU A 90 -32.22 -1.10 -0.21
C GLU A 90 -33.60 -0.63 -0.73
N PRO A 91 -34.38 -1.48 -1.42
CA PRO A 91 -35.73 -1.11 -1.82
C PRO A 91 -36.60 -1.10 -0.56
N ALA A 92 -37.11 0.10 -0.23
CA ALA A 92 -38.09 0.34 0.81
C ALA A 92 -39.42 -0.40 0.56
#